data_AF-A0A8F2ZVT8-F1
#
_entry.id   AF-A0A8F2ZVT8-F1
#
_cell.length_a   1.000
_cell.length_b   1.000
_cell.length_c   1.000
_cell.angle_alpha   90.00
_cell.angle_beta   90.00
_cell.angle_gamma   90.00
#
_symmetry.space_group_name_H-M   'P 1'
#
loop_
_entity.id
_entity.type
_entity.pdbx_description
1 polymer ?
#
loop_
_entity_poly.entity_id
_entity_poly.type
_entity_poly.pdbx_seq_one_letter_code
_entity_poly.pdbx_strand_id
1 'polypeptide(L)'
;MSRLVVVSNRIAPPDNKGGAGGLAVGVLGALKAAGGLWFGWSGETGNEDEPLKKVTKGNITWASFNLSEQDYEDYYCQFSNAVLWPAFHYRLDLVQFQRPAWEGYMRVNALLADKLLPLIKENDIIWVHDYHLLPFASELRKRGVNNRIGFFLHIPFPTPEIFNALPPHDELLEQLCDFDLLGFQTENDRLAFLDSLSSQTRVTTRSGKQHIAWGKDFQTEVYPIGIEPDEIALQAAGPLPPKLAQLKAELKNVKNIFSVERLDYSKGLPERFLAYEALLENYPQHRGKIRYTQIAPTSRGEVQAYQDIRHQLETEAGRINGKYGQLGWTPLYYLNQHFDRKLLMKIFRYSDVGLVTPLRDGMNLVAKEFVAAQDPANPGVLVLSQFAGAANELTSALIVNPYDRDDVAAALNRALTMPLAERISRHAEMLDVIVKNDINRWQERFIHDLKEVTPRSPERQQQNNVATFPKLA
;
A
#
# COMPACT_ATOMS: atom_id res chain seq x y z
N MET A 1 9.68 -3.10 29.16
CA MET A 1 8.80 -2.89 27.99
C MET A 1 8.93 -4.09 27.08
N SER A 2 7.81 -4.59 26.54
CA SER A 2 7.82 -5.66 25.53
C SER A 2 8.54 -5.20 24.27
N ARG A 3 9.40 -6.06 23.73
CA ARG A 3 10.11 -5.82 22.47
C ARG A 3 9.15 -5.99 21.30
N LEU A 4 9.28 -5.14 20.28
CA LEU A 4 8.50 -5.25 19.04
C LEU A 4 9.23 -6.13 18.02
N VAL A 5 8.53 -7.09 17.45
CA VAL A 5 8.99 -7.94 16.34
C VAL A 5 8.13 -7.63 15.13
N VAL A 6 8.70 -6.92 14.15
CA VAL A 6 8.03 -6.61 12.90
C VAL A 6 8.40 -7.65 11.85
N VAL A 7 7.40 -8.18 11.17
CA VAL A 7 7.56 -9.14 10.06
C VAL A 7 6.90 -8.57 8.81
N SER A 8 7.67 -8.43 7.74
CA SER A 8 7.18 -8.00 6.44
C SER A 8 7.85 -8.77 5.33
N ASN A 9 7.22 -8.83 4.15
CA ASN A 9 7.78 -9.55 3.02
C ASN A 9 9.23 -9.09 2.71
N ARG A 10 9.49 -7.78 2.61
CA ARG A 10 10.85 -7.22 2.49
C ARG A 10 11.21 -6.33 3.67
N ILE A 11 12.49 -6.26 4.03
CA ILE A 11 13.02 -5.32 5.02
C ILE A 11 13.72 -4.13 4.35
N ALA A 12 13.70 -2.96 4.98
CA ALA A 12 14.54 -1.84 4.58
C ALA A 12 15.87 -1.88 5.35
N PRO A 13 17.02 -2.16 4.69
CA PRO A 13 18.28 -2.27 5.38
C PRO A 13 18.76 -0.90 5.92
N PRO A 14 19.52 -0.89 7.03
CA PRO A 14 19.88 0.32 7.80
C PRO A 14 20.73 1.36 7.05
N ASP A 15 21.31 1.00 5.90
CA ASP A 15 22.17 1.88 5.08
C ASP A 15 21.46 2.45 3.85
N ASN A 16 20.21 2.06 3.61
CA ASN A 16 19.43 2.59 2.49
C ASN A 16 18.82 3.96 2.83
N LYS A 17 19.66 5.00 2.86
CA LYS A 17 19.30 6.38 3.20
C LYS A 17 18.41 7.08 2.14
N GLY A 18 18.19 6.47 0.97
CA GLY A 18 17.51 7.10 -0.18
C GLY A 18 16.12 6.56 -0.54
N GLY A 19 15.62 5.52 0.13
CA GLY A 19 14.47 4.76 -0.38
C GLY A 19 13.38 4.39 0.63
N ALA A 20 13.36 5.00 1.83
CA ALA A 20 12.35 4.67 2.83
C ALA A 20 10.95 5.10 2.32
N GLY A 21 10.21 4.15 1.75
CA GLY A 21 8.77 4.27 1.48
C GLY A 21 7.97 4.38 2.78
N GLY A 22 6.70 4.78 2.69
CA GLY A 22 5.88 5.11 3.87
C GLY A 22 5.80 4.01 4.94
N LEU A 23 5.74 2.73 4.54
CA LEU A 23 5.76 1.61 5.50
C LEU A 23 7.07 1.55 6.30
N ALA A 24 8.21 1.70 5.64
CA ALA A 24 9.52 1.60 6.29
C ALA A 24 9.70 2.69 7.35
N VAL A 25 9.22 3.90 7.06
CA VAL A 25 9.23 5.02 8.00
C VAL A 25 8.42 4.71 9.26
N GLY A 26 7.14 4.30 9.10
CA GLY A 26 6.26 4.01 10.24
C GLY A 26 6.77 2.86 11.12
N VAL A 27 7.22 1.78 10.47
CA VAL A 27 7.81 0.62 11.16
C VAL A 27 9.08 1.01 11.91
N LEU A 28 9.96 1.81 11.29
CA LEU A 28 11.18 2.29 11.96
C LEU A 28 10.86 3.22 13.13
N GLY A 29 9.81 4.05 13.04
CA GLY A 29 9.33 4.86 14.16
C GLY A 29 8.94 3.99 15.36
N ALA A 30 8.11 2.98 15.13
CA ALA A 30 7.68 2.02 16.16
C ALA A 30 8.86 1.22 16.75
N LEU A 31 9.77 0.73 15.90
CA LEU A 31 10.96 -0.02 16.31
C LEU A 31 11.96 0.84 17.08
N LYS A 32 12.13 2.12 16.73
CA LYS A 32 12.99 3.05 17.49
C LYS A 32 12.43 3.29 18.89
N ALA A 33 11.11 3.42 19.03
CA ALA A 33 10.45 3.67 20.31
C ALA A 33 10.50 2.44 21.24
N ALA A 34 10.17 1.25 20.73
CA ALA A 34 10.10 0.03 21.54
C ALA A 34 11.45 -0.71 21.65
N GLY A 35 12.34 -0.50 20.69
CA GLY A 35 13.42 -1.44 20.39
C GLY A 35 12.88 -2.75 19.81
N GLY A 36 13.69 -3.43 19.00
CA GLY A 36 13.36 -4.80 18.64
C GLY A 36 13.91 -5.32 17.33
N LEU A 37 13.10 -6.13 16.65
CA LEU A 37 13.52 -6.96 15.52
C LEU A 37 12.69 -6.63 14.29
N TRP A 38 13.33 -6.39 13.15
CA TRP A 38 12.67 -6.40 11.85
C TRP A 38 13.14 -7.64 11.07
N PHE A 39 12.21 -8.55 10.81
CA PHE A 39 12.45 -9.81 10.12
C PHE A 39 11.75 -9.85 8.76
N GLY A 40 12.40 -10.40 7.74
CA GLY A 40 11.83 -10.54 6.39
C GLY A 40 12.84 -10.94 5.32
N TRP A 41 12.38 -11.05 4.07
CA TRP A 41 13.25 -11.40 2.94
C TRP A 41 14.24 -10.27 2.62
N SER A 42 15.47 -10.65 2.27
CA SER A 42 16.54 -9.72 1.83
C SER A 42 16.24 -9.03 0.50
N GLY A 43 15.42 -9.66 -0.35
CA GLY A 43 15.24 -9.28 -1.74
C GLY A 43 16.14 -10.06 -2.72
N GLU A 44 16.98 -10.96 -2.23
CA GLU A 44 17.89 -11.80 -3.02
C GLU A 44 17.40 -13.26 -3.08
N THR A 45 17.62 -13.91 -4.22
CA THR A 45 17.36 -15.34 -4.43
C THR A 45 18.65 -16.16 -4.35
N GLY A 46 18.53 -17.44 -3.98
CA GLY A 46 19.64 -18.38 -3.80
C GLY A 46 20.36 -18.24 -2.45
N ASN A 47 21.24 -19.20 -2.15
CA ASN A 47 21.95 -19.33 -0.87
C ASN A 47 21.01 -19.35 0.35
N GLU A 48 19.83 -19.96 0.21
CA GLU A 48 18.76 -20.02 1.21
C GLU A 48 19.13 -20.83 2.48
N ASP A 49 20.14 -21.70 2.36
CA ASP A 49 20.73 -22.49 3.45
C ASP A 49 21.65 -21.66 4.35
N GLU A 50 22.05 -20.46 3.93
CA GLU A 50 22.88 -19.59 4.77
C GLU A 50 22.15 -19.17 6.04
N PRO A 51 22.88 -19.00 7.17
CA PRO A 51 22.32 -18.45 8.38
C PRO A 51 21.69 -17.07 8.16
N LEU A 52 20.68 -16.74 8.97
CA LEU A 52 20.07 -15.40 8.95
C LEU A 52 21.13 -14.30 9.04
N LYS A 53 21.13 -13.41 8.06
CA LYS A 53 21.97 -12.22 8.08
C LYS A 53 21.40 -11.23 9.08
N LYS A 54 22.13 -11.01 10.18
CA LYS A 54 21.72 -10.11 11.27
C LYS A 54 22.57 -8.85 11.29
N VAL A 55 21.93 -7.69 11.31
CA VAL A 55 22.58 -6.38 11.47
C VAL A 55 21.92 -5.68 12.64
N THR A 56 22.69 -5.13 13.58
CA THR A 56 22.14 -4.36 14.71
C THR A 56 22.67 -2.94 14.69
N LYS A 57 21.77 -1.96 14.80
CA LYS A 57 22.11 -0.53 14.85
C LYS A 57 21.19 0.15 15.86
N GLY A 58 21.79 0.75 16.89
CA GLY A 58 21.02 1.26 18.03
C GLY A 58 20.28 0.13 18.75
N ASN A 59 18.99 0.31 18.99
CA ASN A 59 18.11 -0.67 19.65
C ASN A 59 17.32 -1.55 18.66
N ILE A 60 17.70 -1.58 17.39
CA ILE A 60 17.01 -2.33 16.34
C ILE A 60 17.97 -3.38 15.75
N THR A 61 17.48 -4.61 15.64
CA THR A 61 18.11 -5.70 14.89
C THR A 61 17.30 -5.96 13.63
N TRP A 62 17.97 -6.04 12.48
CA TRP A 62 17.41 -6.54 11.23
C TRP A 62 17.87 -7.98 11.05
N ALA A 63 16.96 -8.87 10.68
CA ALA A 63 17.27 -10.26 10.37
C ALA A 63 16.66 -10.62 9.02
N SER A 64 17.50 -10.95 8.04
CA SER A 64 17.06 -11.34 6.70
C SER A 64 17.50 -12.74 6.29
N PHE A 65 16.72 -13.33 5.40
CA PHE A 65 17.01 -14.57 4.69
C PHE A 65 16.85 -14.36 3.19
N ASN A 66 17.42 -15.27 2.41
CA ASN A 66 17.18 -15.38 0.97
C ASN A 66 16.13 -16.45 0.70
N LEU A 67 15.43 -16.34 -0.43
CA LEU A 67 14.50 -17.36 -0.92
C LEU A 67 15.18 -18.20 -2.00
N SER A 68 14.80 -19.47 -2.11
CA SER A 68 15.12 -20.25 -3.31
C SER A 68 14.44 -19.61 -4.54
N GLU A 69 14.94 -19.87 -5.74
CA GLU A 69 14.27 -19.38 -6.96
C GLU A 69 12.84 -19.91 -7.08
N GLN A 70 12.62 -21.17 -6.71
CA GLN A 70 11.30 -21.80 -6.72
C GLN A 70 10.35 -21.16 -5.71
N ASP A 71 10.83 -20.86 -4.49
CA ASP A 71 10.02 -20.17 -3.48
C ASP A 71 9.69 -18.74 -3.91
N TYR A 72 10.66 -18.02 -4.48
CA TYR A 72 10.41 -16.71 -5.03
C TYR A 72 9.32 -16.75 -6.12
N GLU A 73 9.39 -17.71 -7.03
CA GLU A 73 8.39 -17.86 -8.09
C GLU A 73 7.01 -18.22 -7.53
N ASP A 74 6.87 -19.32 -6.78
CA ASP A 74 5.58 -19.81 -6.30
C ASP A 74 4.89 -18.85 -5.33
N TYR A 75 5.63 -18.36 -4.33
CA TYR A 75 5.07 -17.53 -3.26
C TYR A 75 4.93 -16.07 -3.68
N TYR A 76 5.97 -15.47 -4.30
CA TYR A 76 5.97 -14.03 -4.58
C TYR A 76 5.41 -13.70 -5.96
N CYS A 77 5.92 -14.30 -7.04
CA CYS A 77 5.45 -14.01 -8.39
C CYS A 77 4.03 -14.53 -8.62
N GLN A 78 3.77 -15.79 -8.32
CA GLN A 78 2.52 -16.47 -8.60
C GLN A 78 1.45 -16.18 -7.54
N PHE A 79 1.48 -16.80 -6.37
CA PHE A 79 0.34 -16.69 -5.45
C PHE A 79 0.12 -15.27 -4.91
N SER A 80 1.17 -14.60 -4.43
CA SER A 80 1.03 -13.25 -3.88
C SER A 80 0.63 -12.23 -4.97
N ASN A 81 1.32 -12.21 -6.11
CA ASN A 81 1.18 -11.11 -7.08
C ASN A 81 0.34 -11.43 -8.33
N ALA A 82 0.07 -12.71 -8.61
CA ALA A 82 -0.82 -13.15 -9.68
C ALA A 82 -2.15 -13.78 -9.18
N VAL A 83 -2.32 -14.01 -7.86
CA VAL A 83 -3.60 -14.45 -7.27
C VAL A 83 -4.14 -13.42 -6.27
N LEU A 84 -3.46 -13.20 -5.15
CA LEU A 84 -3.96 -12.34 -4.08
C LEU A 84 -4.06 -10.88 -4.52
N TRP A 85 -2.98 -10.30 -5.09
CA TRP A 85 -2.98 -8.91 -5.54
C TRP A 85 -4.12 -8.59 -6.53
N PRO A 86 -4.31 -9.32 -7.66
CA PRO A 86 -5.40 -9.03 -8.57
C PRO A 86 -6.77 -9.23 -7.92
N ALA A 87 -6.99 -10.30 -7.16
CA ALA A 87 -8.28 -10.55 -6.49
C ALA A 87 -8.65 -9.43 -5.50
N PHE A 88 -7.70 -9.01 -4.66
CA PHE A 88 -7.92 -7.95 -3.66
C PHE A 88 -8.07 -6.57 -4.29
N HIS A 89 -7.61 -6.39 -5.54
CA HIS A 89 -7.83 -5.18 -6.34
C HIS A 89 -8.99 -5.31 -7.33
N TYR A 90 -9.91 -6.27 -7.12
CA TYR A 90 -11.12 -6.45 -7.93
C TYR A 90 -10.85 -6.80 -9.41
N ARG A 91 -9.75 -7.50 -9.68
CA ARG A 91 -9.31 -7.93 -11.02
C ARG A 91 -9.29 -9.45 -11.13
N LEU A 92 -10.44 -10.10 -10.93
CA LEU A 92 -10.56 -11.55 -11.08
C LEU A 92 -10.16 -12.04 -12.48
N ASP A 93 -10.31 -11.20 -13.49
CA ASP A 93 -9.86 -11.45 -14.87
C ASP A 93 -8.35 -11.65 -15.01
N LEU A 94 -7.57 -11.20 -14.03
CA LEU A 94 -6.10 -11.34 -13.99
C LEU A 94 -5.62 -12.44 -13.01
N VAL A 95 -6.53 -13.12 -12.30
CA VAL A 95 -6.16 -14.14 -11.31
C VAL A 95 -5.68 -15.41 -12.00
N GLN A 96 -4.47 -15.85 -11.66
CA GLN A 96 -3.84 -17.07 -12.18
C GLN A 96 -3.65 -18.11 -11.08
N PHE A 97 -4.75 -18.70 -10.60
CA PHE A 97 -4.66 -19.71 -9.54
C PHE A 97 -4.07 -21.03 -10.07
N GLN A 98 -3.00 -21.49 -9.40
CA GLN A 98 -2.46 -22.83 -9.56
C GLN A 98 -2.18 -23.44 -8.18
N ARG A 99 -2.48 -24.72 -8.01
CA ARG A 99 -2.28 -25.41 -6.72
C ARG A 99 -0.81 -25.41 -6.25
N PRO A 100 0.20 -25.61 -7.13
CA PRO A 100 1.61 -25.51 -6.71
C PRO A 100 1.97 -24.14 -6.14
N ALA A 101 1.41 -23.05 -6.69
CA ALA A 101 1.63 -21.70 -6.17
C ALA A 101 1.04 -21.53 -4.76
N TRP A 102 -0.15 -22.09 -4.51
CA TRP A 102 -0.74 -22.12 -3.16
C TRP A 102 0.11 -22.92 -2.17
N GLU A 103 0.58 -24.10 -2.57
CA GLU A 103 1.45 -24.94 -1.75
C GLU A 103 2.79 -24.24 -1.45
N GLY A 104 3.37 -23.55 -2.44
CA GLY A 104 4.56 -22.73 -2.24
C GLY A 104 4.30 -21.54 -1.31
N TYR A 105 3.15 -20.89 -1.41
CA TYR A 105 2.76 -19.80 -0.52
C TYR A 105 2.68 -20.23 0.95
N MET A 106 2.06 -21.39 1.20
CA MET A 106 1.99 -22.00 2.54
C MET A 106 3.36 -22.47 3.03
N ARG A 107 4.15 -23.12 2.16
CA ARG A 107 5.52 -23.59 2.45
C ARG A 107 6.41 -22.44 2.89
N VAL A 108 6.40 -21.33 2.17
CA VAL A 108 7.22 -20.15 2.51
C VAL A 108 6.76 -19.54 3.83
N ASN A 109 5.45 -19.38 4.07
CA ASN A 109 4.97 -18.89 5.37
C ASN A 109 5.40 -19.79 6.55
N ALA A 110 5.36 -21.11 6.39
CA ALA A 110 5.87 -22.06 7.36
C ALA A 110 7.38 -21.92 7.59
N LEU A 111 8.17 -21.82 6.51
CA LEU A 111 9.62 -21.62 6.55
C LEU A 111 10.01 -20.34 7.28
N LEU A 112 9.31 -19.23 7.01
CA LEU A 112 9.54 -17.96 7.69
C LEU A 112 9.24 -18.07 9.18
N ALA A 113 8.17 -18.78 9.56
CA ALA A 113 7.83 -19.02 10.95
C ALA A 113 8.92 -19.85 11.66
N ASP A 114 9.46 -20.88 11.00
CA ASP A 114 10.57 -21.69 11.51
C ASP A 114 11.85 -20.86 11.71
N LYS A 115 12.18 -19.98 10.75
CA LYS A 115 13.36 -19.10 10.86
C LYS A 115 13.17 -18.02 11.93
N LEU A 116 11.94 -17.54 12.17
CA LEU A 116 11.66 -16.53 13.19
C LEU A 116 11.60 -17.11 14.60
N LEU A 117 11.10 -18.34 14.78
CA LEU A 117 10.83 -18.97 16.08
C LEU A 117 12.01 -18.86 17.08
N PRO A 118 13.28 -19.14 16.72
CA PRO A 118 14.41 -19.05 17.65
C PRO A 118 14.74 -17.62 18.08
N LEU A 119 14.16 -16.62 17.42
CA LEU A 119 14.38 -15.21 17.70
C LEU A 119 13.29 -14.62 18.60
N ILE A 120 12.14 -15.30 18.76
CA ILE A 120 11.00 -14.83 19.56
C ILE A 120 11.29 -15.01 21.06
N LYS A 121 10.89 -14.03 21.86
CA LYS A 121 10.90 -14.07 23.32
C LYS A 121 9.47 -14.07 23.84
N GLU A 122 9.26 -14.63 25.03
CA GLU A 122 7.94 -14.85 25.66
C GLU A 122 7.05 -13.59 25.70
N ASN A 123 7.65 -12.41 25.91
CA ASN A 123 6.92 -11.15 26.06
C ASN A 123 6.95 -10.27 24.80
N ASP A 124 7.44 -10.76 23.66
CA ASP A 124 7.44 -10.00 22.41
C ASP A 124 6.01 -9.71 21.93
N ILE A 125 5.88 -8.57 21.25
CA ILE A 125 4.71 -8.21 20.47
C ILE A 125 5.08 -8.38 19.00
N ILE A 126 4.30 -9.19 18.26
CA ILE A 126 4.58 -9.52 16.87
C ILE A 126 3.62 -8.73 15.99
N TRP A 127 4.16 -7.95 15.05
CA TRP A 127 3.38 -7.18 14.09
C TRP A 127 3.72 -7.62 12.66
N VAL A 128 2.75 -8.27 12.02
CA VAL A 128 2.87 -8.85 10.69
C VAL A 128 2.23 -7.92 9.66
N HIS A 129 2.91 -7.73 8.54
CA HIS A 129 2.44 -6.83 7.50
C HIS A 129 2.16 -7.55 6.18
N ASP A 130 0.96 -7.24 5.68
CA ASP A 130 0.54 -7.37 4.30
C ASP A 130 0.21 -8.78 3.79
N TYR A 131 -0.46 -8.79 2.64
CA TYR A 131 -1.10 -9.97 2.03
C TYR A 131 -0.16 -11.13 1.68
N HIS A 132 1.15 -10.97 1.76
CA HIS A 132 2.08 -12.08 1.57
C HIS A 132 2.13 -13.03 2.78
N LEU A 133 1.66 -12.54 3.94
CA LEU A 133 1.83 -13.19 5.24
C LEU A 133 0.49 -13.48 5.93
N LEU A 134 -0.60 -13.66 5.16
CA LEU A 134 -1.93 -13.98 5.70
C LEU A 134 -1.92 -15.24 6.60
N PRO A 135 -1.20 -16.35 6.26
CA PRO A 135 -1.15 -17.55 7.09
C PRO A 135 -0.25 -17.45 8.32
N PHE A 136 0.55 -16.38 8.44
CA PHE A 136 1.74 -16.37 9.29
C PHE A 136 1.45 -16.57 10.78
N ALA A 137 0.37 -15.98 11.30
CA ALA A 137 -0.04 -16.23 12.68
C ALA A 137 -0.40 -17.70 12.91
N SER A 138 -1.13 -18.33 11.99
CA SER A 138 -1.50 -19.74 12.09
C SER A 138 -0.27 -20.64 12.15
N GLU A 139 0.74 -20.36 11.32
CA GLU A 139 2.03 -21.09 11.34
C GLU A 139 2.80 -20.91 12.66
N LEU A 140 2.78 -19.71 13.25
CA LEU A 140 3.34 -19.48 14.59
C LEU A 140 2.55 -20.18 15.69
N ARG A 141 1.20 -20.20 15.61
CA ARG A 141 0.35 -20.88 16.60
C ARG A 141 0.57 -22.40 16.59
N LYS A 142 0.74 -23.01 15.42
CA LYS A 142 1.09 -24.44 15.27
C LYS A 142 2.41 -24.79 15.96
N ARG A 143 3.30 -23.82 16.12
CA ARG A 143 4.62 -23.94 16.79
C ARG A 143 4.60 -23.53 18.27
N GLY A 144 3.41 -23.30 18.85
CA GLY A 144 3.25 -22.99 20.28
C GLY A 144 3.52 -21.53 20.65
N VAL A 145 3.60 -20.61 19.68
CA VAL A 145 3.80 -19.19 19.96
C VAL A 145 2.50 -18.59 20.47
N ASN A 146 2.49 -18.16 21.74
CA ASN A 146 1.33 -17.56 22.42
C ASN A 146 1.41 -16.03 22.56
N ASN A 147 2.44 -15.40 21.98
CA ASN A 147 2.62 -13.96 21.94
C ASN A 147 1.40 -13.24 21.35
N ARG A 148 1.30 -11.94 21.61
CA ARG A 148 0.33 -11.07 20.94
C ARG A 148 0.76 -10.89 19.49
N ILE A 149 -0.07 -11.30 18.53
CA ILE A 149 0.21 -11.21 17.09
C ILE A 149 -0.85 -10.34 16.42
N GLY A 150 -0.42 -9.18 15.92
CA GLY A 150 -1.25 -8.30 15.11
C GLY A 150 -0.92 -8.41 13.63
N PHE A 151 -1.92 -8.24 12.77
CA PHE A 151 -1.78 -8.15 11.33
C PHE A 151 -2.26 -6.78 10.85
N PHE A 152 -1.58 -6.20 9.86
CA PHE A 152 -2.10 -5.04 9.14
C PHE A 152 -2.07 -5.27 7.63
N LEU A 153 -3.23 -5.21 7.00
CA LEU A 153 -3.39 -5.33 5.55
C LEU A 153 -3.24 -3.97 4.87
N HIS A 154 -2.25 -3.81 3.98
CA HIS A 154 -1.99 -2.52 3.33
C HIS A 154 -2.82 -2.28 2.08
N ILE A 155 -3.29 -3.37 1.46
CA ILE A 155 -4.14 -3.37 0.27
C ILE A 155 -5.62 -3.45 0.68
N PRO A 156 -6.58 -3.23 -0.24
CA PRO A 156 -8.00 -3.37 0.07
C PRO A 156 -8.33 -4.82 0.45
N PHE A 157 -9.39 -5.02 1.23
CA PHE A 157 -10.00 -6.34 1.41
C PHE A 157 -11.26 -6.43 0.54
N PRO A 158 -11.36 -7.40 -0.39
CA PRO A 158 -12.47 -7.46 -1.34
C PRO A 158 -13.76 -7.98 -0.68
N THR A 159 -14.90 -7.56 -1.22
CA THR A 159 -16.24 -8.05 -0.84
C THR A 159 -16.38 -9.56 -1.05
N PRO A 160 -17.31 -10.24 -0.35
CA PRO A 160 -17.49 -11.70 -0.42
C PRO A 160 -17.60 -12.25 -1.84
N GLU A 161 -18.35 -11.61 -2.73
CA GLU A 161 -18.52 -12.05 -4.12
C GLU A 161 -17.20 -12.15 -4.91
N ILE A 162 -16.21 -11.34 -4.55
CA ILE A 162 -14.88 -11.36 -5.17
C ILE A 162 -13.94 -12.27 -4.37
N PHE A 163 -13.96 -12.19 -3.04
CA PHE A 163 -13.08 -12.98 -2.19
C PHE A 163 -13.34 -14.49 -2.32
N ASN A 164 -14.62 -14.89 -2.36
CA ASN A 164 -15.04 -16.29 -2.43
C ASN A 164 -14.69 -16.95 -3.78
N ALA A 165 -14.32 -16.17 -4.80
CA ALA A 165 -13.80 -16.70 -6.06
C ALA A 165 -12.38 -17.31 -5.91
N LEU A 166 -11.65 -16.95 -4.84
CA LEU A 166 -10.37 -17.58 -4.53
C LEU A 166 -10.60 -19.04 -4.09
N PRO A 167 -9.95 -20.04 -4.74
CA PRO A 167 -10.15 -21.43 -4.35
C PRO A 167 -9.83 -21.76 -2.88
N PRO A 168 -8.82 -21.16 -2.21
CA PRO A 168 -8.53 -21.39 -0.79
C PRO A 168 -9.10 -20.30 0.13
N HIS A 169 -10.21 -19.64 -0.24
CA HIS A 169 -10.76 -18.51 0.53
C HIS A 169 -11.14 -18.88 1.97
N ASP A 170 -11.70 -20.07 2.18
CA ASP A 170 -12.10 -20.61 3.48
C ASP A 170 -10.89 -20.81 4.40
N GLU A 171 -9.83 -21.44 3.88
CA GLU A 171 -8.59 -21.68 4.62
C GLU A 171 -7.89 -20.35 4.97
N LEU A 172 -7.87 -19.38 4.06
CA LEU A 172 -7.32 -18.04 4.32
C LEU A 172 -8.06 -17.31 5.44
N LEU A 173 -9.40 -17.35 5.46
CA LEU A 173 -10.19 -16.73 6.52
C LEU A 173 -9.96 -17.40 7.87
N GLU A 174 -9.89 -18.73 7.90
CA GLU A 174 -9.61 -19.48 9.12
C GLU A 174 -8.24 -19.14 9.70
N GLN A 175 -7.23 -18.98 8.84
CA GLN A 175 -5.87 -18.60 9.24
C GLN A 175 -5.78 -17.14 9.70
N LEU A 176 -6.51 -16.21 9.07
CA LEU A 176 -6.57 -14.82 9.52
C LEU A 176 -7.15 -14.68 10.93
N CYS A 177 -8.06 -15.58 11.34
CA CYS A 177 -8.60 -15.61 12.70
C CYS A 177 -7.58 -16.09 13.76
N ASP A 178 -6.35 -16.50 13.37
CA ASP A 178 -5.28 -16.81 14.33
C ASP A 178 -4.49 -15.59 14.82
N PHE A 179 -4.68 -14.44 14.18
CA PHE A 179 -4.23 -13.15 14.69
C PHE A 179 -5.11 -12.69 15.86
N ASP A 180 -4.50 -11.97 16.80
CA ASP A 180 -5.21 -11.40 17.94
C ASP A 180 -5.83 -10.03 17.59
N LEU A 181 -5.23 -9.32 16.62
CA LEU A 181 -5.70 -8.04 16.09
C LEU A 181 -5.50 -8.00 14.57
N LEU A 182 -6.57 -7.70 13.83
CA LEU A 182 -6.57 -7.49 12.38
C LEU A 182 -6.84 -6.00 12.09
N GLY A 183 -5.86 -5.33 11.51
CA GLY A 183 -5.95 -3.92 11.11
C GLY A 183 -6.13 -3.76 9.60
N PHE A 184 -7.00 -2.82 9.22
CA PHE A 184 -7.30 -2.49 7.83
C PHE A 184 -7.13 -1.00 7.54
N GLN A 185 -7.03 -0.64 6.25
CA GLN A 185 -6.90 0.74 5.81
C GLN A 185 -8.20 1.54 5.97
N THR A 186 -9.34 0.93 5.62
CA THR A 186 -10.65 1.59 5.63
C THR A 186 -11.70 0.74 6.34
N GLU A 187 -12.81 1.39 6.73
CA GLU A 187 -13.95 0.69 7.32
C GLU A 187 -14.61 -0.29 6.33
N ASN A 188 -14.62 0.04 5.04
CA ASN A 188 -15.16 -0.86 4.01
C ASN A 188 -14.35 -2.17 3.93
N ASP A 189 -13.02 -2.10 4.06
CA ASP A 189 -12.17 -3.30 4.08
C ASP A 189 -12.46 -4.15 5.32
N ARG A 190 -12.61 -3.51 6.49
CA ARG A 190 -12.92 -4.19 7.75
C ARG A 190 -14.28 -4.89 7.68
N LEU A 191 -15.30 -4.21 7.15
CA LEU A 191 -16.64 -4.77 6.97
C LEU A 191 -16.63 -5.91 5.94
N ALA A 192 -15.95 -5.73 4.81
CA ALA A 192 -15.82 -6.78 3.79
C ALA A 192 -15.20 -8.07 4.36
N PHE A 193 -14.17 -7.95 5.21
CA PHE A 193 -13.61 -9.11 5.92
C PHE A 193 -14.63 -9.79 6.83
N LEU A 194 -15.37 -9.02 7.63
CA LEU A 194 -16.40 -9.57 8.52
C LEU A 194 -17.56 -10.21 7.76
N ASP A 195 -17.96 -9.65 6.61
CA ASP A 195 -18.98 -10.19 5.73
C ASP A 195 -18.51 -11.50 5.09
N SER A 196 -17.27 -11.53 4.59
CA SER A 196 -16.65 -12.75 4.04
C SER A 196 -16.60 -13.84 5.10
N LEU A 197 -16.19 -13.50 6.32
CA LEU A 197 -16.14 -14.44 7.43
C LEU A 197 -17.54 -14.94 7.83
N SER A 198 -18.52 -14.05 7.90
CA SER A 198 -19.91 -14.39 8.28
C SER A 198 -20.61 -15.28 7.25
N SER A 199 -20.17 -15.24 5.98
CA SER A 199 -20.64 -16.17 4.94
C SER A 199 -20.11 -17.60 5.12
N GLN A 200 -18.95 -17.77 5.78
CA GLN A 200 -18.29 -19.07 5.95
C GLN A 200 -18.55 -19.71 7.32
N THR A 201 -18.77 -18.89 8.35
CA THR A 201 -18.93 -19.38 9.72
C THR A 201 -19.74 -18.42 10.59
N ARG A 202 -20.22 -18.91 11.72
CA ARG A 202 -20.91 -18.07 12.70
C ARG A 202 -19.89 -17.14 13.38
N VAL A 203 -20.05 -15.84 13.16
CA VAL A 203 -19.28 -14.79 13.86
C VAL A 203 -20.10 -14.22 15.00
N THR A 204 -19.53 -14.18 16.20
CA THR A 204 -20.14 -13.51 17.36
C THR A 204 -19.37 -12.23 17.69
N THR A 205 -20.03 -11.08 17.59
CA THR A 205 -19.43 -9.77 17.90
C THR A 205 -19.89 -9.28 19.27
N ARG A 206 -18.96 -8.96 20.19
CA ARG A 206 -19.28 -8.56 21.57
C ARG A 206 -19.34 -7.04 21.79
N SER A 207 -18.39 -6.29 21.22
CA SER A 207 -18.21 -4.86 21.49
C SER A 207 -17.90 -4.04 20.23
N GLY A 208 -18.42 -4.48 19.08
CA GLY A 208 -18.19 -3.87 17.76
C GLY A 208 -16.82 -4.18 17.14
N LYS A 209 -15.78 -4.36 17.97
CA LYS A 209 -14.40 -4.65 17.55
C LYS A 209 -13.90 -6.04 17.94
N GLN A 210 -14.53 -6.69 18.93
CA GLN A 210 -14.16 -8.04 19.38
C GLN A 210 -15.08 -9.09 18.76
N HIS A 211 -14.48 -10.11 18.16
CA HIS A 211 -15.16 -11.13 17.39
C HIS A 211 -14.70 -12.53 17.78
N ILE A 212 -15.59 -13.50 17.61
CA ILE A 212 -15.31 -14.93 17.78
C ILE A 212 -15.76 -15.65 16.51
N ALA A 213 -14.84 -16.37 15.88
CA ALA A 213 -15.11 -17.27 14.74
C ALA A 213 -14.29 -18.55 14.89
N TRP A 214 -14.88 -19.71 14.63
CA TRP A 214 -14.25 -21.03 14.85
C TRP A 214 -13.62 -21.21 16.25
N GLY A 215 -14.23 -20.60 17.27
CA GLY A 215 -13.70 -20.61 18.65
C GLY A 215 -12.43 -19.77 18.86
N LYS A 216 -12.00 -18.99 17.86
CA LYS A 216 -10.86 -18.07 17.94
C LYS A 216 -11.37 -16.66 18.26
N ASP A 217 -10.86 -16.08 19.35
CA ASP A 217 -11.08 -14.68 19.69
C ASP A 217 -10.08 -13.80 18.92
N PHE A 218 -10.57 -12.73 18.28
CA PHE A 218 -9.73 -11.73 17.64
C PHE A 218 -10.41 -10.34 17.65
N GLN A 219 -9.61 -9.31 17.39
CA GLN A 219 -10.11 -7.93 17.24
C GLN A 219 -9.97 -7.43 15.80
N THR A 220 -10.87 -6.55 15.37
CA THR A 220 -10.74 -5.82 14.10
C THR A 220 -10.76 -4.31 14.34
N GLU A 221 -9.96 -3.55 13.58
CA GLU A 221 -9.93 -2.09 13.67
C GLU A 221 -9.38 -1.44 12.39
N VAL A 222 -9.68 -0.16 12.19
CA VAL A 222 -9.23 0.66 11.06
C VAL A 222 -8.09 1.59 11.48
N TYR A 223 -6.96 1.48 10.78
CA TYR A 223 -5.78 2.34 10.95
C TYR A 223 -5.34 2.87 9.58
N PRO A 224 -5.94 3.96 9.08
CA PRO A 224 -5.56 4.54 7.79
C PRO A 224 -4.10 5.00 7.84
N ILE A 225 -3.22 4.42 7.01
CA ILE A 225 -1.80 4.73 7.07
C ILE A 225 -1.51 6.18 6.65
N GLY A 226 -0.71 6.88 7.46
CA GLY A 226 -0.32 8.27 7.25
C GLY A 226 1.06 8.46 6.60
N ILE A 227 1.56 9.69 6.66
CA ILE A 227 2.91 10.09 6.22
C ILE A 227 3.58 10.95 7.32
N GLU A 228 4.80 11.44 7.09
CA GLU A 228 5.44 12.47 7.92
C GLU A 228 5.31 13.84 7.24
N PRO A 229 4.23 14.62 7.52
CA PRO A 229 3.95 15.84 6.77
C PRO A 229 5.04 16.90 6.93
N ASP A 230 5.57 17.08 8.14
CA ASP A 230 6.61 18.08 8.43
C ASP A 230 7.94 17.77 7.71
N GLU A 231 8.36 16.50 7.71
CA GLU A 231 9.56 16.08 6.99
C GLU A 231 9.36 16.26 5.48
N ILE A 232 8.19 15.91 4.94
CA ILE A 232 7.87 16.10 3.52
C ILE A 232 7.90 17.59 3.15
N ALA A 233 7.27 18.45 3.95
CA ALA A 233 7.26 19.90 3.71
C ALA A 233 8.69 20.46 3.72
N LEU A 234 9.53 20.04 4.67
CA LEU A 234 10.94 20.42 4.74
C LEU A 234 11.73 19.95 3.51
N GLN A 235 11.56 18.68 3.11
CA GLN A 235 12.23 18.12 1.93
C GLN A 235 11.78 18.82 0.64
N ALA A 236 10.50 19.17 0.54
CA ALA A 236 9.89 19.83 -0.61
C ALA A 236 10.34 21.29 -0.75
N ALA A 237 10.53 22.00 0.37
CA ALA A 237 11.01 23.39 0.39
C ALA A 237 12.51 23.54 0.05
N GLY A 238 13.28 22.45 0.13
CA GLY A 238 14.69 22.45 -0.23
C GLY A 238 14.95 22.77 -1.71
N PRO A 239 16.15 23.26 -2.07
CA PRO A 239 16.47 23.66 -3.44
C PRO A 239 16.38 22.47 -4.41
N LEU A 240 15.86 22.73 -5.60
CA LEU A 240 15.93 21.79 -6.72
C LEU A 240 17.38 21.64 -7.20
N PRO A 241 17.78 20.45 -7.69
CA PRO A 241 19.04 20.30 -8.41
C PRO A 241 19.13 21.31 -9.57
N PRO A 242 20.33 21.83 -9.92
CA PRO A 242 20.48 22.92 -10.88
C PRO A 242 19.73 22.73 -12.21
N LYS A 243 19.78 21.51 -12.77
CA LYS A 243 19.06 21.16 -14.02
C LYS A 243 17.53 21.27 -13.88
N LEU A 244 16.98 20.88 -12.73
CA LEU A 244 15.54 20.98 -12.49
C LEU A 244 15.10 22.38 -12.11
N ALA A 245 15.97 23.16 -11.45
CA ALA A 245 15.74 24.58 -11.24
C ALA A 245 15.66 25.34 -12.58
N GLN A 246 16.56 25.02 -13.52
CA GLN A 246 16.52 25.55 -14.88
C GLN A 246 15.22 25.12 -15.60
N LEU A 247 14.87 23.83 -15.56
CA LEU A 247 13.63 23.33 -16.16
C LEU A 247 12.39 24.04 -15.60
N LYS A 248 12.32 24.24 -14.27
CA LYS A 248 11.23 24.98 -13.63
C LYS A 248 11.14 26.42 -14.16
N ALA A 249 12.28 27.09 -14.38
CA ALA A 249 12.31 28.44 -14.93
C ALA A 249 11.83 28.49 -16.39
N GLU A 250 12.23 27.51 -17.21
CA GLU A 250 11.78 27.37 -18.61
C GLU A 250 10.27 27.11 -18.71
N LEU A 251 9.69 26.43 -17.72
CA LEU A 251 8.27 26.09 -17.65
C LEU A 251 7.39 27.15 -16.98
N LYS A 252 7.88 28.38 -16.79
CA LYS A 252 7.16 29.43 -16.04
C LYS A 252 5.72 29.68 -16.53
N ASN A 253 5.47 29.52 -17.84
CA ASN A 253 4.16 29.72 -18.45
C ASN A 253 3.40 28.41 -18.72
N VAL A 254 3.89 27.27 -18.22
CA VAL A 254 3.34 25.94 -18.44
C VAL A 254 2.87 25.36 -17.11
N LYS A 255 1.59 25.04 -17.01
CA LYS A 255 1.05 24.34 -15.83
C LYS A 255 1.43 22.86 -15.87
N ASN A 256 1.86 22.32 -14.74
CA ASN A 256 2.31 20.93 -14.64
C ASN A 256 1.25 20.07 -13.93
N ILE A 257 0.72 19.09 -14.66
CA ILE A 257 -0.02 17.96 -14.10
C ILE A 257 0.99 16.85 -13.84
N PHE A 258 0.96 16.27 -12.65
CA PHE A 258 1.96 15.31 -12.23
C PHE A 258 1.33 14.06 -11.61
N SER A 259 1.85 12.90 -12.01
CA SER A 259 1.49 11.60 -11.45
C SER A 259 2.76 10.77 -11.26
N VAL A 260 2.86 10.08 -10.13
CA VAL A 260 3.93 9.11 -9.87
C VAL A 260 3.39 7.92 -9.12
N GLU A 261 3.43 6.75 -9.74
CA GLU A 261 2.98 5.51 -9.13
C GLU A 261 3.77 4.34 -9.72
N ARG A 262 3.83 3.20 -9.03
CA ARG A 262 4.36 1.98 -9.65
C ARG A 262 3.55 1.63 -10.88
N LEU A 263 4.22 1.08 -11.90
CA LEU A 263 3.54 0.55 -13.09
C LEU A 263 2.76 -0.70 -12.66
N ASP A 264 1.45 -0.54 -12.45
CA ASP A 264 0.55 -1.54 -11.88
C ASP A 264 -0.88 -1.28 -12.36
N TYR A 265 -1.61 -2.34 -12.71
CA TYR A 265 -2.96 -2.24 -13.27
C TYR A 265 -4.01 -1.67 -12.30
N SER A 266 -3.76 -1.75 -10.99
CA SER A 266 -4.60 -1.09 -9.98
C SER A 266 -4.65 0.42 -10.14
N LYS A 267 -3.65 1.03 -10.81
CA LYS A 267 -3.45 2.47 -10.87
C LYS A 267 -4.21 3.18 -11.98
N GLY A 268 -4.87 2.44 -12.87
CA GLY A 268 -5.68 3.04 -13.95
C GLY A 268 -4.88 3.97 -14.85
N LEU A 269 -3.60 3.67 -15.09
CA LEU A 269 -2.70 4.53 -15.87
C LEU A 269 -3.19 4.72 -17.32
N PRO A 270 -3.69 3.67 -18.03
CA PRO A 270 -4.27 3.86 -19.35
C PRO A 270 -5.50 4.79 -19.32
N GLU A 271 -6.42 4.58 -18.38
CA GLU A 271 -7.62 5.42 -18.20
C GLU A 271 -7.23 6.87 -17.90
N ARG A 272 -6.18 7.08 -17.12
CA ARG A 272 -5.62 8.41 -16.84
C ARG A 272 -5.07 9.09 -18.09
N PHE A 273 -4.41 8.35 -18.98
CA PHE A 273 -3.93 8.88 -20.26
C PHE A 273 -5.10 9.24 -21.17
N LEU A 274 -6.14 8.41 -21.20
CA LEU A 274 -7.38 8.66 -21.95
C LEU A 274 -8.15 9.88 -21.41
N ALA A 275 -8.17 10.09 -20.10
CA ALA A 275 -8.74 11.29 -19.49
C ALA A 275 -7.94 12.56 -19.83
N TYR A 276 -6.61 12.46 -19.88
CA TYR A 276 -5.78 13.57 -20.35
C TYR A 276 -5.98 13.85 -21.84
N GLU A 277 -6.15 12.82 -22.67
CA GLU A 277 -6.58 12.98 -24.06
C GLU A 277 -7.94 13.69 -24.15
N ALA A 278 -8.92 13.29 -23.34
CA ALA A 278 -10.23 13.93 -23.29
C ALA A 278 -10.14 15.40 -22.88
N LEU A 279 -9.25 15.74 -21.93
CA LEU A 279 -8.94 17.13 -21.58
C LEU A 279 -8.41 17.90 -22.81
N LEU A 280 -7.48 17.33 -23.57
CA LEU A 280 -6.92 17.98 -24.75
C LEU A 280 -7.96 18.13 -25.88
N GLU A 281 -8.86 17.16 -26.05
CA GLU A 281 -9.94 17.20 -27.04
C GLU A 281 -10.98 18.27 -26.67
N ASN A 282 -11.55 18.19 -25.46
CA ASN A 282 -12.70 18.99 -25.02
C ASN A 282 -12.33 20.40 -24.56
N TYR A 283 -11.08 20.63 -24.15
CA TYR A 283 -10.59 21.91 -23.61
C TYR A 283 -9.34 22.39 -24.37
N PRO A 284 -9.46 22.72 -25.67
CA PRO A 284 -8.32 23.04 -26.53
C PRO A 284 -7.54 24.28 -26.09
N GLN A 285 -8.12 25.15 -25.25
CA GLN A 285 -7.45 26.33 -24.67
C GLN A 285 -6.18 26.00 -23.87
N HIS A 286 -6.04 24.75 -23.40
CA HIS A 286 -4.90 24.27 -22.63
C HIS A 286 -3.74 23.78 -23.49
N ARG A 287 -3.96 23.50 -24.78
CA ARG A 287 -2.92 22.99 -25.69
C ARG A 287 -1.76 23.98 -25.77
N GLY A 288 -0.52 23.49 -25.60
CA GLY A 288 0.69 24.32 -25.53
C GLY A 288 0.94 25.05 -24.21
N LYS A 289 -0.01 25.01 -23.25
CA LYS A 289 0.05 25.74 -21.97
C LYS A 289 0.10 24.83 -20.75
N ILE A 290 -0.10 23.53 -20.95
CA ILE A 290 -0.04 22.53 -19.89
C ILE A 290 0.91 21.40 -20.29
N ARG A 291 1.38 20.67 -19.30
CA ARG A 291 2.18 19.47 -19.49
C ARG A 291 1.76 18.43 -18.47
N TYR A 292 1.52 17.21 -18.93
CA TYR A 292 1.31 16.07 -18.07
C TYR A 292 2.58 15.23 -17.99
N THR A 293 3.05 14.93 -16.78
CA THR A 293 4.18 14.04 -16.54
C THR A 293 3.75 12.84 -15.70
N GLN A 294 3.96 11.64 -16.23
CA GLN A 294 3.77 10.37 -15.56
C GLN A 294 5.12 9.72 -15.31
N ILE A 295 5.48 9.53 -14.04
CA ILE A 295 6.60 8.68 -13.64
C ILE A 295 6.03 7.32 -13.24
N ALA A 296 6.46 6.25 -13.90
CA ALA A 296 5.99 4.90 -13.60
C ALA A 296 7.15 3.90 -13.55
N PRO A 297 7.88 3.78 -12.43
CA PRO A 297 8.92 2.76 -12.32
C PRO A 297 8.31 1.37 -12.52
N THR A 298 8.97 0.57 -13.35
CA THR A 298 8.61 -0.84 -13.55
C THR A 298 8.59 -1.57 -12.21
N SER A 299 7.52 -2.35 -12.00
CA SER A 299 7.32 -3.19 -10.83
C SER A 299 6.99 -4.59 -11.32
N ARG A 300 7.56 -5.64 -10.71
CA ARG A 300 7.22 -7.05 -10.97
C ARG A 300 7.28 -7.42 -12.47
N GLY A 301 8.38 -7.05 -13.13
CA GLY A 301 8.54 -7.21 -14.58
C GLY A 301 8.47 -8.65 -15.09
N GLU A 302 8.58 -9.66 -14.22
CA GLU A 302 8.46 -11.07 -14.55
C GLU A 302 7.00 -11.54 -14.69
N VAL A 303 6.03 -10.77 -14.18
CA VAL A 303 4.61 -11.11 -14.26
C VAL A 303 4.01 -10.57 -15.56
N GLN A 304 3.41 -11.45 -16.39
CA GLN A 304 2.90 -11.11 -17.72
C GLN A 304 1.96 -9.89 -17.73
N ALA A 305 1.00 -9.83 -16.80
CA ALA A 305 0.05 -8.73 -16.72
C ALA A 305 0.74 -7.35 -16.58
N TYR A 306 1.92 -7.28 -15.96
CA TYR A 306 2.70 -6.04 -15.81
C TYR A 306 3.45 -5.65 -17.09
N GLN A 307 3.85 -6.64 -17.90
CA GLN A 307 4.43 -6.39 -19.22
C GLN A 307 3.36 -5.85 -20.18
N ASP A 308 2.16 -6.42 -20.14
CA ASP A 308 1.04 -6.01 -20.99
C ASP A 308 0.64 -4.55 -20.75
N ILE A 309 0.44 -4.15 -19.48
CA ILE A 309 0.10 -2.75 -19.17
C ILE A 309 1.25 -1.79 -19.55
N ARG A 310 2.51 -2.21 -19.46
CA ARG A 310 3.64 -1.39 -19.88
C ARG A 310 3.57 -1.11 -21.38
N HIS A 311 3.37 -2.13 -22.21
CA HIS A 311 3.25 -1.97 -23.66
C HIS A 311 2.04 -1.12 -24.04
N GLN A 312 0.91 -1.29 -23.33
CA GLN A 312 -0.27 -0.44 -23.51
C GLN A 312 0.05 1.03 -23.23
N LEU A 313 0.75 1.34 -22.12
CA LEU A 313 1.11 2.71 -21.76
C LEU A 313 2.09 3.35 -22.74
N GLU A 314 3.10 2.61 -23.19
CA GLU A 314 4.05 3.08 -24.20
C GLU A 314 3.33 3.43 -25.51
N THR A 315 2.36 2.60 -25.91
CA THR A 315 1.52 2.82 -27.10
C THR A 315 0.64 4.06 -26.94
N GLU A 316 -0.07 4.20 -25.82
CA GLU A 316 -0.94 5.35 -25.57
C GLU A 316 -0.16 6.66 -25.46
N ALA A 317 1.01 6.66 -24.80
CA ALA A 317 1.88 7.83 -24.76
C ALA A 317 2.31 8.27 -26.17
N GLY A 318 2.73 7.32 -27.01
CA GLY A 318 3.11 7.59 -28.40
C GLY A 318 1.94 8.12 -29.23
N ARG A 319 0.76 7.49 -29.11
CA ARG A 319 -0.47 7.88 -29.82
C ARG A 319 -0.92 9.29 -29.45
N ILE A 320 -1.02 9.61 -28.16
CA ILE A 320 -1.45 10.93 -27.68
C ILE A 320 -0.45 12.01 -28.09
N ASN A 321 0.85 11.77 -27.92
CA ASN A 321 1.88 12.72 -28.35
C ASN A 321 1.89 12.91 -29.87
N GLY A 322 1.66 11.86 -30.66
CA GLY A 322 1.54 11.96 -32.12
C GLY A 322 0.31 12.74 -32.58
N LYS A 323 -0.82 12.63 -31.86
CA LYS A 323 -2.07 13.33 -32.20
C LYS A 323 -2.07 14.81 -31.81
N TYR A 324 -1.58 15.15 -30.62
CA TYR A 324 -1.68 16.53 -30.07
C TYR A 324 -0.35 17.27 -29.97
N GLY A 325 0.78 16.59 -30.16
CA GLY A 325 2.10 17.20 -30.09
C GLY A 325 2.34 18.25 -31.17
N GLN A 326 3.22 19.20 -30.85
CA GLN A 326 3.72 20.22 -31.77
C GLN A 326 5.25 20.22 -31.72
N LEU A 327 5.91 20.85 -32.70
CA LEU A 327 7.38 20.91 -32.77
C LEU A 327 8.05 21.39 -31.46
N GLY A 328 7.42 22.33 -30.75
CA GLY A 328 7.90 22.87 -29.49
C GLY A 328 7.15 22.38 -28.25
N TRP A 329 6.23 21.42 -28.38
CA TRP A 329 5.38 21.00 -27.26
C TRP A 329 5.03 19.52 -27.31
N THR A 330 5.52 18.78 -26.31
CA THR A 330 5.11 17.40 -26.04
C THR A 330 4.06 17.41 -24.92
N PRO A 331 2.81 16.98 -25.17
CA PRO A 331 1.76 17.07 -24.18
C PRO A 331 1.96 16.10 -22.99
N LEU A 332 2.47 14.89 -23.24
CA LEU A 332 2.59 13.82 -22.25
C LEU A 332 4.04 13.33 -22.14
N TYR A 333 4.66 13.52 -20.97
CA TYR A 333 5.98 13.01 -20.63
C TYR A 333 5.84 11.74 -19.80
N TYR A 334 6.11 10.59 -20.42
CA TYR A 334 6.10 9.29 -19.75
C TYR A 334 7.53 8.85 -19.44
N LEU A 335 7.81 8.60 -18.16
CA LEU A 335 9.12 8.20 -17.67
C LEU A 335 9.00 6.87 -16.92
N ASN A 336 9.40 5.78 -17.56
CA ASN A 336 9.55 4.47 -16.90
C ASN A 336 10.90 4.40 -16.16
N GLN A 337 11.06 5.24 -15.13
CA GLN A 337 12.31 5.39 -14.37
C GLN A 337 11.99 5.56 -12.89
N HIS A 338 12.91 5.10 -12.03
CA HIS A 338 12.85 5.37 -10.60
C HIS A 338 13.41 6.77 -10.30
N PHE A 339 12.75 7.49 -9.40
CA PHE A 339 13.20 8.79 -8.90
C PHE A 339 13.28 8.75 -7.37
N ASP A 340 14.31 9.41 -6.83
CA ASP A 340 14.47 9.56 -5.39
C ASP A 340 13.26 10.27 -4.76
N ARG A 341 12.80 9.76 -3.63
CA ARG A 341 11.59 10.25 -2.94
C ARG A 341 11.73 11.73 -2.54
N LYS A 342 12.90 12.17 -2.07
CA LYS A 342 13.14 13.57 -1.67
C LYS A 342 13.13 14.51 -2.87
N LEU A 343 13.46 14.00 -4.05
CA LEU A 343 13.34 14.76 -5.28
C LEU A 343 11.87 14.86 -5.72
N LEU A 344 11.10 13.78 -5.61
CA LEU A 344 9.67 13.79 -5.93
C LEU A 344 8.88 14.82 -5.10
N MET A 345 9.19 14.98 -3.81
CA MET A 345 8.52 15.99 -2.97
C MET A 345 8.74 17.42 -3.50
N LYS A 346 9.94 17.73 -3.99
CA LYS A 346 10.22 19.04 -4.61
C LYS A 346 9.48 19.20 -5.94
N ILE A 347 9.31 18.11 -6.68
CA ILE A 347 8.55 18.10 -7.93
C ILE A 347 7.06 18.36 -7.67
N PHE A 348 6.47 17.69 -6.68
CA PHE A 348 5.11 17.96 -6.23
C PHE A 348 4.92 19.43 -5.86
N ARG A 349 5.87 20.03 -5.15
CA ARG A 349 5.78 21.43 -4.72
C ARG A 349 5.69 22.44 -5.86
N TYR A 350 6.29 22.17 -7.02
CA TYR A 350 6.21 23.07 -8.16
C TYR A 350 5.13 22.69 -9.19
N SER A 351 4.49 21.53 -9.04
CA SER A 351 3.40 21.13 -9.93
C SER A 351 2.07 21.72 -9.50
N ASP A 352 1.25 22.12 -10.47
CA ASP A 352 -0.03 22.77 -10.24
C ASP A 352 -1.16 21.77 -9.92
N VAL A 353 -1.06 20.54 -10.45
CA VAL A 353 -2.08 19.50 -10.28
C VAL A 353 -1.44 18.15 -9.99
N GLY A 354 -1.84 17.51 -8.89
CA GLY A 354 -1.53 16.11 -8.59
C GLY A 354 -2.66 15.24 -9.09
N LEU A 355 -2.39 14.32 -10.00
CA LEU A 355 -3.40 13.43 -10.59
C LEU A 355 -3.20 12.01 -10.07
N VAL A 356 -4.06 11.60 -9.14
CA VAL A 356 -3.97 10.32 -8.44
C VAL A 356 -5.30 9.59 -8.60
N THR A 357 -5.44 8.85 -9.71
CA THR A 357 -6.71 8.23 -10.10
C THR A 357 -6.63 6.71 -10.24
N PRO A 358 -6.24 5.96 -9.17
CA PRO A 358 -6.25 4.50 -9.23
C PRO A 358 -7.67 3.94 -9.41
N LEU A 359 -7.79 2.80 -10.07
CA LEU A 359 -9.06 2.04 -10.17
C LEU A 359 -9.41 1.38 -8.83
N ARG A 360 -8.39 1.01 -8.05
CA ARG A 360 -8.53 0.52 -6.68
C ARG A 360 -7.20 0.69 -5.94
N ASP A 361 -7.22 1.21 -4.71
CA ASP A 361 -6.01 1.34 -3.90
C ASP A 361 -6.35 1.31 -2.42
N GLY A 362 -5.59 0.56 -1.61
CA GLY A 362 -5.83 0.44 -0.17
C GLY A 362 -5.74 1.78 0.55
N MET A 363 -4.85 2.69 0.11
CA MET A 363 -4.77 4.04 0.67
C MET A 363 -4.33 5.06 -0.37
N ASN A 364 -3.20 4.83 -1.03
CA ASN A 364 -2.44 5.78 -1.85
C ASN A 364 -1.73 6.90 -1.06
N LEU A 365 -0.48 6.64 -0.67
CA LEU A 365 0.36 7.63 0.03
C LEU A 365 0.79 8.80 -0.86
N VAL A 366 0.86 8.61 -2.18
CA VAL A 366 1.26 9.68 -3.12
C VAL A 366 0.27 10.85 -3.06
N ALA A 367 -1.03 10.58 -2.85
CA ALA A 367 -2.03 11.62 -2.62
C ALA A 367 -1.70 12.47 -1.38
N LYS A 368 -1.37 11.84 -0.25
CA LYS A 368 -1.01 12.53 1.00
C LYS A 368 0.31 13.28 0.86
N GLU A 369 1.32 12.66 0.25
CA GLU A 369 2.62 13.27 -0.02
C GLU A 369 2.49 14.50 -0.93
N PHE A 370 1.63 14.45 -1.96
CA PHE A 370 1.37 15.57 -2.84
C PHE A 370 0.86 16.78 -2.06
N VAL A 371 -0.14 16.60 -1.20
CA VAL A 371 -0.72 17.66 -0.36
C VAL A 371 0.34 18.22 0.61
N ALA A 372 1.02 17.35 1.36
CA ALA A 372 2.03 17.78 2.34
C ALA A 372 3.23 18.50 1.71
N ALA A 373 3.56 18.23 0.45
CA ALA A 373 4.66 18.87 -0.25
C ALA A 373 4.34 20.31 -0.73
N GLN A 374 3.06 20.69 -0.81
CA GLN A 374 2.64 21.96 -1.38
C GLN A 374 3.12 23.17 -0.57
N ASP A 375 3.21 24.32 -1.24
CA ASP A 375 3.34 25.60 -0.56
C ASP A 375 1.97 26.09 -0.10
N PRO A 376 1.70 26.23 1.22
CA PRO A 376 0.40 26.66 1.71
C PRO A 376 -0.04 28.03 1.18
N ALA A 377 0.90 28.90 0.77
CA ALA A 377 0.59 30.21 0.22
C ALA A 377 0.18 30.17 -1.26
N ASN A 378 0.54 29.11 -1.98
CA ASN A 378 0.16 28.90 -3.38
C ASN A 378 0.11 27.40 -3.74
N PRO A 379 -0.82 26.63 -3.17
CA PRO A 379 -0.81 25.17 -3.27
C PRO A 379 -1.40 24.67 -4.58
N GLY A 380 -0.88 23.58 -5.13
CA GLY A 380 -1.51 22.84 -6.22
C GLY A 380 -2.83 22.18 -5.81
N VAL A 381 -3.50 21.57 -6.80
CA VAL A 381 -4.80 20.90 -6.61
C VAL A 381 -4.64 19.39 -6.75
N LEU A 382 -5.21 18.63 -5.81
CA LEU A 382 -5.28 17.17 -5.90
C LEU A 382 -6.57 16.74 -6.61
N VAL A 383 -6.43 15.96 -7.68
CA VAL A 383 -7.51 15.19 -8.32
C VAL A 383 -7.34 13.74 -7.87
N LEU A 384 -8.35 13.19 -7.21
CA LEU A 384 -8.25 11.92 -6.49
C LEU A 384 -9.39 10.97 -6.87
N SER A 385 -9.06 9.72 -7.20
CA SER A 385 -10.08 8.68 -7.40
C SER A 385 -10.83 8.38 -6.10
N GLN A 386 -12.16 8.25 -6.19
CA GLN A 386 -13.00 7.77 -5.09
C GLN A 386 -12.67 6.33 -4.64
N PHE A 387 -11.91 5.57 -5.43
CA PHE A 387 -11.52 4.19 -5.13
C PHE A 387 -10.14 4.06 -4.46
N ALA A 388 -9.49 5.18 -4.12
CA ALA A 388 -8.35 5.20 -3.23
C ALA A 388 -8.82 5.32 -1.76
N GLY A 389 -8.26 4.54 -0.84
CA GLY A 389 -8.60 4.65 0.58
C GLY A 389 -8.42 6.07 1.16
N ALA A 390 -7.46 6.84 0.62
CA ALA A 390 -7.24 8.24 1.00
C ALA A 390 -8.43 9.16 0.68
N ALA A 391 -9.33 8.79 -0.23
CA ALA A 391 -10.53 9.58 -0.53
C ALA A 391 -11.49 9.67 0.66
N ASN A 392 -11.44 8.72 1.60
CA ASN A 392 -12.21 8.77 2.84
C ASN A 392 -11.73 9.89 3.78
N GLU A 393 -10.47 10.31 3.66
CA GLU A 393 -9.85 11.33 4.51
C GLU A 393 -9.68 12.67 3.77
N LEU A 394 -9.27 12.64 2.50
CA LEU A 394 -8.96 13.81 1.68
C LEU A 394 -10.19 14.33 0.92
N THR A 395 -11.27 14.58 1.65
CA THR A 395 -12.59 14.91 1.10
C THR A 395 -12.63 16.22 0.29
N SER A 396 -11.70 17.14 0.54
CA SER A 396 -11.59 18.42 -0.17
C SER A 396 -10.80 18.34 -1.48
N ALA A 397 -10.28 17.17 -1.85
CA ALA A 397 -9.75 16.91 -3.18
C ALA A 397 -10.87 17.04 -4.24
N LEU A 398 -10.50 17.13 -5.51
CA LEU A 398 -11.45 16.92 -6.59
C LEU A 398 -11.63 15.41 -6.77
N ILE A 399 -12.64 14.86 -6.08
CA ILE A 399 -12.98 13.44 -6.12
C ILE A 399 -13.62 13.10 -7.47
N VAL A 400 -13.12 12.05 -8.13
CA VAL A 400 -13.56 11.63 -9.47
C VAL A 400 -13.81 10.13 -9.55
N ASN A 401 -14.60 9.71 -10.54
CA ASN A 401 -14.67 8.32 -10.94
C ASN A 401 -13.70 8.06 -12.12
N PRO A 402 -12.62 7.28 -11.96
CA PRO A 402 -11.66 7.04 -13.06
C PRO A 402 -12.25 6.28 -14.26
N TYR A 403 -13.41 5.63 -14.12
CA TYR A 403 -14.11 5.01 -15.24
C TYR A 403 -14.84 6.02 -16.13
N ASP A 404 -15.10 7.23 -15.63
CA ASP A 404 -15.63 8.34 -16.42
C ASP A 404 -14.48 9.27 -16.81
N ARG A 405 -13.92 9.05 -18.01
CA ARG A 405 -12.79 9.84 -18.50
C ARG A 405 -13.12 11.33 -18.67
N ASP A 406 -14.39 11.67 -18.94
CA ASP A 406 -14.81 13.05 -19.18
C ASP A 406 -15.02 13.78 -17.85
N ASP A 407 -15.47 13.10 -16.81
CA ASP A 407 -15.47 13.61 -15.42
C ASP A 407 -14.04 13.92 -14.94
N VAL A 408 -13.10 13.00 -15.16
CA VAL A 408 -11.67 13.23 -14.83
C VAL A 408 -11.11 14.41 -15.64
N ALA A 409 -11.44 14.53 -16.93
CA ALA A 409 -11.03 15.66 -17.76
C ALA A 409 -11.64 16.98 -17.28
N ALA A 410 -12.91 17.00 -16.87
CA ALA A 410 -13.56 18.17 -16.30
C ALA A 410 -12.93 18.59 -14.97
N ALA A 411 -12.61 17.63 -14.11
CA ALA A 411 -11.89 17.87 -12.85
C ALA A 411 -10.48 18.42 -13.10
N LEU A 412 -9.75 17.92 -14.09
CA LEU A 412 -8.46 18.48 -14.51
C LEU A 412 -8.61 19.92 -15.01
N ASN A 413 -9.60 20.21 -15.87
CA ASN A 413 -9.88 21.57 -16.32
C ASN A 413 -10.19 22.50 -15.13
N ARG A 414 -11.00 22.04 -14.18
CA ARG A 414 -11.30 22.79 -12.94
C ARG A 414 -10.04 23.01 -12.11
N ALA A 415 -9.22 21.99 -11.89
CA ALA A 415 -7.96 22.08 -11.16
C ALA A 415 -7.03 23.13 -11.79
N LEU A 416 -6.87 23.09 -13.11
CA LEU A 416 -6.05 24.02 -13.87
C LEU A 416 -6.58 25.46 -13.87
N THR A 417 -7.84 25.70 -13.55
CA THR A 417 -8.46 27.05 -13.57
C THR A 417 -8.89 27.52 -12.18
N MET A 418 -8.60 26.74 -11.14
CA MET A 418 -9.05 27.00 -9.77
C MET A 418 -8.44 28.29 -9.19
N PRO A 419 -9.28 29.23 -8.69
CA PRO A 419 -8.80 30.44 -8.03
C PRO A 419 -7.93 30.12 -6.80
N LEU A 420 -6.94 30.98 -6.54
CA LEU A 420 -5.99 30.79 -5.43
C LEU A 420 -6.69 30.60 -4.07
N ALA A 421 -7.74 31.37 -3.78
CA ALA A 421 -8.47 31.25 -2.53
C ALA A 421 -9.12 29.87 -2.33
N GLU A 422 -9.71 29.29 -3.39
CA GLU A 422 -10.27 27.93 -3.33
C GLU A 422 -9.15 26.88 -3.15
N ARG A 423 -8.03 27.04 -3.85
CA ARG A 423 -6.87 26.14 -3.70
C ARG A 423 -6.33 26.12 -2.27
N ILE A 424 -6.13 27.30 -1.68
CA ILE A 424 -5.67 27.43 -0.28
C ILE A 424 -6.66 26.77 0.68
N SER A 425 -7.96 27.04 0.52
CA SER A 425 -9.00 26.46 1.37
C SER A 425 -8.99 24.93 1.34
N ARG A 426 -9.00 24.32 0.15
CA ARG A 426 -9.00 22.86 -0.02
C ARG A 426 -7.72 22.22 0.51
N HIS A 427 -6.58 22.83 0.21
CA HIS A 427 -5.28 22.36 0.67
C HIS A 427 -5.18 22.38 2.20
N ALA A 428 -5.59 23.48 2.84
CA ALA A 428 -5.51 23.61 4.31
C ALA A 428 -6.38 22.56 5.02
N GLU A 429 -7.58 22.28 4.52
CA GLU A 429 -8.46 21.25 5.07
C GLU A 429 -7.85 19.85 4.95
N MET A 430 -7.32 19.49 3.77
CA MET A 430 -6.64 18.19 3.59
C MET A 430 -5.36 18.07 4.43
N LEU A 431 -4.59 19.15 4.56
CA LEU A 431 -3.36 19.15 5.34
C LEU A 431 -3.64 18.95 6.84
N ASP A 432 -4.69 19.59 7.38
CA ASP A 432 -5.12 19.40 8.77
C ASP A 432 -5.46 17.94 9.09
N VAL A 433 -6.14 17.24 8.17
CA VAL A 433 -6.43 15.81 8.30
C VAL A 433 -5.16 14.97 8.31
N ILE A 434 -4.24 15.21 7.36
CA ILE A 434 -2.98 14.47 7.26
C ILE A 434 -2.10 14.67 8.50
N VAL A 435 -2.05 15.89 9.04
CA VAL A 435 -1.28 16.20 10.26
C VAL A 435 -1.87 15.52 11.50
N LYS A 436 -3.20 15.45 11.61
CA LYS A 436 -3.88 14.78 12.73
C LYS A 436 -3.77 13.26 12.67
N ASN A 437 -3.67 12.67 11.47
CA ASN A 437 -3.51 11.23 11.26
C ASN A 437 -2.21 10.93 10.48
N ASP A 438 -1.08 11.28 11.09
CA ASP A 438 0.26 11.05 10.55
C ASP A 438 0.71 9.58 10.72
N ILE A 439 1.89 9.24 10.20
CA ILE A 439 2.43 7.88 10.31
C ILE A 439 2.74 7.47 11.76
N ASN A 440 3.05 8.43 12.64
CA ASN A 440 3.32 8.17 14.05
C ASN A 440 2.03 7.77 14.77
N ARG A 441 0.95 8.50 14.51
CA ARG A 441 -0.38 8.20 15.03
C ARG A 441 -0.87 6.83 14.57
N TRP A 442 -0.62 6.46 13.32
CA TRP A 442 -0.93 5.13 12.77
C TRP A 442 -0.25 4.01 13.58
N GLN A 443 1.07 4.08 13.77
CA GLN A 443 1.79 3.04 14.51
C GLN A 443 1.45 3.04 16.01
N GLU A 444 1.29 4.22 16.63
CA GLU A 444 0.99 4.32 18.06
C GLU A 444 -0.36 3.66 18.38
N ARG A 445 -1.39 3.94 17.58
CA ARG A 445 -2.71 3.35 17.75
C ARG A 445 -2.67 1.83 17.60
N PHE A 446 -2.04 1.32 16.54
CA PHE A 446 -1.96 -0.12 16.33
C PHE A 446 -1.21 -0.82 17.47
N ILE A 447 -0.06 -0.28 17.88
CA ILE A 447 0.76 -0.85 18.96
C ILE A 447 0.05 -0.74 20.31
N HIS A 448 -0.67 0.35 20.57
CA HIS A 448 -1.50 0.51 21.76
C HIS A 448 -2.55 -0.60 21.83
N ASP A 449 -3.36 -0.76 20.78
CA ASP A 449 -4.46 -1.73 20.77
C ASP A 449 -3.93 -3.16 20.83
N LEU A 450 -2.80 -3.45 20.18
CA LEU A 450 -2.16 -4.76 20.27
C LEU A 450 -1.64 -5.07 21.68
N LYS A 451 -1.17 -4.07 22.44
CA LYS A 451 -0.73 -4.26 23.84
C LYS A 451 -1.88 -4.60 24.78
N GLU A 452 -3.06 -4.04 24.53
CA GLU A 452 -4.28 -4.27 25.31
C GLU A 452 -4.87 -5.67 25.10
N VAL A 453 -4.49 -6.37 24.01
CA VAL A 453 -4.94 -7.74 23.81
C VAL A 453 -4.34 -8.67 24.88
N THR A 454 -5.19 -9.49 25.48
CA THR A 454 -4.74 -10.55 26.39
C THR A 454 -4.12 -11.69 25.57
N PRO A 455 -2.86 -12.10 25.83
CA PRO A 455 -2.24 -13.23 25.15
C PRO A 455 -3.06 -14.51 25.33
N ARG A 456 -2.96 -15.43 24.36
CA ARG A 456 -3.59 -16.76 24.49
C ARG A 456 -2.95 -17.49 25.68
N SER A 457 -3.76 -17.97 26.62
CA SER A 457 -3.29 -18.82 27.72
C SER A 457 -3.28 -20.29 27.28
N PRO A 458 -2.35 -21.12 27.79
CA PRO A 458 -2.34 -22.57 27.52
C PRO A 458 -3.67 -23.27 27.91
N GLU A 459 -4.36 -22.75 28.93
CA GLU A 459 -5.64 -23.29 29.42
C GLU A 459 -6.78 -23.10 28.41
N ARG A 460 -6.76 -22.05 27.58
CA ARG A 460 -7.77 -21.83 26.52
C ARG A 460 -7.62 -22.84 25.36
N GLN A 461 -6.42 -23.34 25.08
CA GLN A 461 -6.22 -24.38 24.06
C GLN A 461 -6.91 -25.70 24.44
N GLN A 462 -6.93 -26.06 25.72
CA GLN A 462 -7.63 -27.26 26.19
C GLN A 462 -9.16 -27.12 26.09
N GLN A 463 -9.73 -25.94 26.33
CA GLN A 463 -11.19 -25.72 26.19
C GLN A 463 -11.66 -25.78 24.72
N ASN A 464 -10.88 -25.23 23.78
CA ASN A 464 -11.25 -25.25 22.36
C ASN A 464 -11.17 -26.65 21.74
N ASN A 465 -10.22 -27.50 22.16
CA ASN A 465 -10.12 -28.88 21.69
C ASN A 465 -11.29 -29.77 22.16
N VAL A 466 -12.00 -29.39 23.23
CA VAL A 466 -13.19 -30.11 23.73
C VAL A 466 -14.47 -29.66 23.01
N ALA A 467 -14.47 -28.50 22.34
CA ALA A 467 -15.66 -27.89 21.73
C ALA A 467 -15.76 -28.09 20.20
N THR A 468 -14.78 -28.72 19.55
CA THR A 468 -14.87 -29.09 18.13
C THR A 468 -15.77 -30.30 17.92
N PHE A 469 -17.05 -30.07 17.67
CA PHE A 469 -17.93 -31.08 17.05
C PHE A 469 -17.48 -31.34 15.60
N PRO A 470 -17.65 -32.56 15.04
CA PRO A 470 -17.23 -32.88 13.69
C PRO A 470 -17.90 -31.93 12.69
N LYS A 471 -17.14 -31.44 11.69
CA LYS A 471 -17.69 -30.76 10.51
C LYS A 471 -18.84 -31.62 9.97
N LEU A 472 -20.04 -31.07 9.89
CA LEU A 472 -21.15 -31.72 9.19
C LEU A 472 -20.72 -31.92 7.73
N ALA A 473 -20.79 -33.17 7.29
CA ALA A 473 -20.34 -33.67 5.99
C ALA A 473 -21.11 -33.09 4.81
#